data_AF-A0A8J2UE26-F1
#
_entry.id   AF-A0A8J2UE26-F1
#
_cell.length_a   1.000
_cell.length_b   1.000
_cell.length_c   1.000
_cell.angle_alpha   90.00
_cell.angle_beta   90.00
_cell.angle_gamma   90.00
#
_symmetry.space_group_name_H-M   'P 1'
#
loop_
_entity.id
_entity.type
_entity.pdbx_description
1 polymer ?
#
loop_
_entity_poly.entity_id
_entity_poly.type
_entity_poly.pdbx_seq_one_letter_code
_entity_poly.pdbx_strand_id
1 'polypeptide(L)' 'MDRIVLEVDDNTGKIYRNFSPESKQQFNEAVSLMLKKAVNDMSLPDYKKKMDEIGLKAVTAGLTPEILDELLKSND' A
#
# COMPACT_ATOMS: atom_id res chain seq x y z
N MET A 1 7.26 -21.29 -3.43
CA MET A 1 5.95 -20.73 -3.08
C MET A 1 5.72 -21.01 -1.61
N ASP A 2 5.42 -19.99 -0.81
CA ASP A 2 4.97 -20.19 0.56
C ASP A 2 3.47 -20.48 0.58
N ARG A 3 3.04 -21.33 1.52
CA ARG A 3 1.64 -21.72 1.69
C ARG A 3 1.09 -21.06 2.93
N ILE A 4 0.03 -20.28 2.76
CA ILE A 4 -0.80 -19.77 3.85
C ILE A 4 -2.10 -20.56 3.95
N VAL A 5 -2.66 -20.66 5.15
CA VAL A 5 -3.98 -21.22 5.40
C VAL A 5 -4.89 -20.07 5.79
N LEU A 6 -6.00 -19.91 5.09
CA LEU A 6 -7.02 -18.90 5.38
C LEU A 6 -8.24 -19.60 5.96
N GLU A 7 -8.63 -19.23 7.17
CA GLU A 7 -9.90 -19.64 7.75
C GLU A 7 -11.01 -18.79 7.12
N VAL A 8 -12.02 -19.48 6.57
CA VAL A 8 -13.18 -18.88 5.91
C VAL A 8 -14.43 -19.62 6.35
N ASP A 9 -15.62 -19.05 6.10
CA ASP A 9 -16.87 -19.75 6.37
C ASP A 9 -17.02 -21.02 5.50
N ASP A 10 -17.87 -21.94 5.99
CA ASP A 10 -18.09 -23.24 5.37
C ASP A 10 -18.50 -23.17 3.91
N ASN A 11 -19.32 -22.18 3.54
CA ASN A 11 -19.83 -22.04 2.18
C ASN A 11 -18.71 -21.57 1.25
N THR A 12 -17.96 -20.55 1.65
CA THR A 12 -16.78 -20.06 0.90
C THR A 12 -15.75 -21.17 0.69
N GLY A 13 -15.47 -21.96 1.73
CA GLY A 13 -14.54 -23.09 1.62
C GLY A 13 -15.02 -24.15 0.61
N LYS A 14 -16.32 -24.45 0.57
CA LYS A 14 -16.91 -25.39 -0.41
C LYS A 14 -16.80 -24.86 -1.83
N ILE A 15 -17.11 -23.58 -2.04
CA ILE A 15 -17.02 -22.92 -3.35
C ILE A 15 -15.59 -22.99 -3.88
N TYR A 16 -14.60 -22.58 -3.07
CA TYR A 16 -13.19 -22.61 -3.48
C TYR A 16 -12.70 -24.03 -3.80
N ARG A 17 -13.13 -25.04 -3.04
CA ARG A 17 -12.77 -26.45 -3.33
C ARG A 17 -13.23 -26.88 -4.71
N ASN A 18 -14.40 -26.42 -5.15
CA ASN A 18 -15.01 -26.75 -6.43
C ASN A 18 -14.45 -25.93 -7.62
N PHE A 19 -13.56 -24.96 -7.38
CA PHE A 19 -12.90 -24.24 -8.47
C PHE A 19 -12.03 -25.17 -9.31
N SER A 20 -11.98 -24.87 -10.62
CA SER A 20 -11.00 -25.46 -11.52
C SER A 20 -9.57 -25.07 -11.10
N PRO A 21 -8.54 -25.80 -11.55
CA PRO A 21 -7.16 -25.44 -11.27
C PRO A 21 -6.81 -24.02 -11.72
N GLU A 22 -7.29 -23.60 -12.89
CA GLU A 22 -7.07 -22.26 -13.44
C GLU A 22 -7.74 -21.19 -12.56
N SER A 23 -8.99 -21.40 -12.16
CA SER A 23 -9.69 -20.45 -11.28
C SER A 23 -9.04 -20.37 -9.90
N LYS A 24 -8.51 -21.47 -9.36
CA LYS A 24 -7.73 -21.46 -8.11
C LYS A 24 -6.46 -20.62 -8.25
N GLN A 25 -5.76 -20.75 -9.38
CA GLN A 25 -4.56 -19.96 -9.63
C GLN A 25 -4.88 -18.46 -9.71
N GLN A 26 -5.86 -18.07 -10.53
CA GLN A 26 -6.29 -16.67 -10.66
C GLN A 26 -6.74 -16.09 -9.31
N PHE A 27 -7.49 -16.87 -8.52
CA PHE A 27 -7.90 -16.46 -7.19
C PHE A 27 -6.71 -16.25 -6.24
N ASN A 28 -5.73 -17.16 -6.24
CA ASN A 28 -4.53 -17.04 -5.41
C ASN A 28 -3.68 -15.82 -5.79
N GLU A 29 -3.61 -15.48 -7.07
CA GLU A 29 -2.96 -14.26 -7.55
C GLU A 29 -3.69 -13.00 -7.06
N ALA A 30 -5.03 -12.99 -7.14
CA ALA A 30 -5.84 -11.89 -6.62
C ALA A 30 -5.68 -11.69 -5.10
N VAL A 31 -5.69 -12.78 -4.32
CA VAL A 31 -5.43 -12.74 -2.87
C VAL A 31 -4.03 -12.20 -2.59
N SER A 32 -3.03 -12.63 -3.36
CA SER A 32 -1.65 -12.15 -3.20
C SER A 32 -1.53 -10.65 -3.45
N LEU A 33 -2.23 -10.12 -4.46
CA LEU A 33 -2.28 -8.69 -4.73
C LEU A 33 -2.99 -7.91 -3.62
N MET A 34 -4.11 -8.43 -3.11
CA MET A 34 -4.82 -7.82 -1.98
C MET A 34 -3.94 -7.75 -0.72
N LEU A 35 -3.20 -8.81 -0.40
CA LEU A 35 -2.30 -8.82 0.77
C LEU A 35 -1.16 -7.81 0.62
N LYS A 36 -0.54 -7.73 -0.57
CA LYS A 36 0.48 -6.71 -0.86
C LYS A 36 -0.07 -5.29 -0.74
N LYS A 37 -1.27 -5.05 -1.27
CA LYS A 37 -1.96 -3.76 -1.15
C LYS A 37 -2.26 -3.43 0.32
N ALA A 38 -2.73 -4.38 1.11
CA ALA A 38 -3.00 -4.16 2.53
C ALA A 38 -1.73 -3.74 3.30
N VAL A 39 -0.58 -4.35 3.01
CA VAL A 39 0.71 -3.92 3.61
C VAL A 39 1.09 -2.51 3.16
N ASN A 40 0.95 -2.20 1.86
CA ASN A 40 1.25 -0.86 1.36
C ASN A 40 0.32 0.20 1.98
N ASP A 41 -0.97 -0.10 2.09
CA ASP A 41 -1.98 0.76 2.71
C ASP A 41 -1.75 0.91 4.22
N MET A 42 -1.20 -0.10 4.91
CA MET A 42 -0.76 0.02 6.30
C MET A 42 0.54 0.84 6.44
N SER A 43 1.41 0.84 5.43
CA SER A 43 2.63 1.66 5.40
C SER A 43 2.37 3.12 5.00
N LEU A 44 1.24 3.40 4.34
CA LEU A 44 0.84 4.74 3.91
C LEU A 44 0.62 5.72 5.07
N PRO A 45 -0.02 5.34 6.19
CA PRO A 45 -0.08 6.16 7.39
C PRO A 45 1.29 6.57 7.93
N ASP A 46 2.23 5.63 7.99
CA ASP A 46 3.58 5.89 8.49
C ASP A 46 4.40 6.72 7.50
N TYR A 47 4.26 6.46 6.20
CA TYR A 47 4.87 7.28 5.15
C TYR A 47 4.32 8.71 5.17
N LYS A 48 3.00 8.87 5.24
CA LYS A 48 2.34 10.17 5.32
C LYS A 48 2.78 10.93 6.57
N LYS A 49 2.78 10.27 7.72
CA LYS A 49 3.28 10.86 8.98
C LYS A 49 4.73 11.33 8.85
N LYS A 50 5.59 10.53 8.22
CA LYS A 50 7.00 10.89 7.99
C LYS A 50 7.16 12.06 7.01
N MET A 51 6.33 12.13 5.96
CA MET A 51 6.27 13.27 5.05
C MET A 51 5.78 14.53 5.74
N ASP A 52 4.74 14.42 6.57
CA ASP A 52 4.21 15.54 7.37
C ASP A 52 5.25 16.05 8.37
N GLU A 53 6.01 15.15 9.01
CA GLU A 53 7.13 15.52 9.90
C GLU A 53 8.27 16.23 9.16
N ILE A 54 8.60 15.80 7.93
CA ILE A 54 9.61 16.46 7.09
C ILE A 54 9.12 17.84 6.65
N GLY A 55 7.86 17.94 6.20
CA GLY A 55 7.24 19.20 5.81
C GLY A 55 7.19 20.19 6.97
N LEU A 56 6.80 19.74 8.16
CA LEU A 56 6.78 20.57 9.35
C LEU A 56 8.18 21.06 9.71
N LYS A 57 9.20 20.19 9.68
CA LYS A 57 10.61 20.58 9.91
C LYS A 57 11.07 21.63 8.91
N ALA A 58 10.73 21.46 7.63
CA ALA A 58 11.10 22.39 6.58
C ALA A 58 10.45 23.77 6.80
N VAL A 59 9.14 23.81 7.10
CA VAL A 59 8.42 25.06 7.43
C VAL A 59 9.02 25.73 8.67
N THR A 60 9.32 24.97 9.74
CA THR A 60 9.97 25.52 10.95
C THR A 60 11.38 26.03 10.69
N ALA A 61 12.08 25.48 9.69
CA ALA A 61 13.39 25.94 9.24
C ALA A 61 13.32 27.13 8.27
N GLY A 62 12.11 27.66 8.01
CA GLY A 62 11.89 28.83 7.15
C GLY A 62 11.64 28.50 5.68
N LEU A 63 11.45 27.23 5.30
CA LEU A 63 11.00 26.86 3.96
C LEU A 63 9.49 27.11 3.85
N THR A 64 9.11 28.33 3.46
CA THR A 64 7.72 28.66 3.12
C THR A 64 7.42 28.27 1.67
N PRO A 65 6.13 28.12 1.28
CA PRO A 65 5.76 27.84 -0.10
C PRO A 65 6.37 28.83 -1.11
N GLU A 66 6.46 30.10 -0.74
CA GLU A 66 7.05 31.15 -1.58
C GLU A 66 8.55 30.94 -1.78
N ILE A 67 9.28 30.56 -0.73
CA ILE A 67 10.72 30.29 -0.79
C ILE A 67 10.99 28.99 -1.56
N LEU A 68 10.13 27.99 -1.40
CA LEU A 68 10.21 26.76 -2.18
C LEU A 68 10.03 27.04 -3.68
N ASP A 69 9.05 27.88 -4.05
CA ASP A 69 8.80 28.27 -5.43
C ASP A 69 9.98 29.05 -6.04
N GLU A 70 10.65 29.89 -5.27
CA GLU A 70 11.88 30.59 -5.70
C GLU A 70 13.06 29.63 -5.90
N LEU A 71 13.22 28.64 -5.01
CA LEU A 71 14.26 27.61 -5.12
C LEU A 71 14.04 26.68 -6.31
N LEU A 72 12.78 26.35 -6.64
CA LEU A 72 12.45 25.51 -7.79
C LEU A 72 12.65 26.24 -9.12
N LYS A 73 12.31 27.53 -9.20
CA LYS A 73 12.54 28.36 -10.39
C LYS A 73 14.01 28.67 -10.68
N SER A 74 14.87 28.60 -9.66
CA SER A 74 16.31 28.87 -9.80
C SER A 74 17.14 27.64 -10.17
N ASN A 75 16.52 26.47 -10.25
CA ASN A 75 17.15 25.20 -10.61
C ASN A 75 16.70 24.64 -11.98
N ASP A 76 16.02 25.47 -12.78
CA ASP A 76 15.77 25.30 -14.23
C ASP A 76 16.74 26.19 -15.04
#